data_AF-A0A6B3FUM7-F1
#
_entry.id   AF-A0A6B3FUM7-F1
#
_cell.length_a   1.000
_cell.length_b   1.000
_cell.length_c   1.000
_cell.angle_alpha   90.00
_cell.angle_beta   90.00
_cell.angle_gamma   90.00
#
_symmetry.space_group_name_H-M   'P 1'
#
loop_
_entity.id
_entity.type
_entity.pdbx_description
1 polymer ?
#
loop_
_entity_poly.entity_id
_entity_poly.type
_entity_poly.pdbx_seq_one_letter_code
_entity_poly.pdbx_strand_id
1 'polypeptide(L)' 'GFAGIAFTAVIVGLAAGLVNGVLIAYGNMVPFIATLAMLASARGLALQITDGKTQIVTVDSVLDLGLPDSYILGIP' A
#
# COMPACT_ATOMS: atom_id res chain seq x y z
N GLY A 1 -6.52 -14.09 -1.62
CA GLY A 1 -6.72 -14.46 -0.21
C GLY A 1 -6.08 -13.43 0.69
N PHE A 2 -6.69 -13.15 1.83
CA PHE A 2 -6.29 -12.11 2.80
C PHE A 2 -4.80 -12.11 3.14
N ALA A 3 -4.22 -13.29 3.40
CA ALA A 3 -2.80 -13.45 3.68
C ALA A 3 -1.89 -12.95 2.54
N GLY A 4 -2.30 -13.13 1.29
CA GLY A 4 -1.57 -12.60 0.13
C GLY A 4 -1.57 -11.08 0.08
N ILE A 5 -2.71 -10.45 0.40
CA ILE A 5 -2.85 -8.98 0.42
C ILE A 5 -1.99 -8.40 1.54
N ALA A 6 -2.10 -8.97 2.76
CA ALA A 6 -1.34 -8.53 3.91
C ALA A 6 0.18 -8.67 3.70
N PHE A 7 0.63 -9.81 3.17
CA PHE A 7 2.04 -10.04 2.88
C PHE A 7 2.59 -9.04 1.84
N THR A 8 1.82 -8.80 0.77
CA THR A 8 2.23 -7.85 -0.27
C THR A 8 2.26 -6.42 0.26
N ALA A 9 1.29 -6.02 1.09
CA ALA A 9 1.25 -4.70 1.71
C ALA A 9 2.46 -4.44 2.62
N VAL A 10 2.83 -5.42 3.45
CA VAL A 10 4.00 -5.31 4.34
C VAL A 10 5.30 -5.21 3.54
N ILE A 11 5.48 -6.06 2.52
CA ILE A 11 6.69 -6.04 1.68
C ILE A 11 6.83 -4.70 0.95
N VAL A 12 5.76 -4.23 0.32
CA VAL A 12 5.77 -2.96 -0.43
C VAL A 12 6.01 -1.78 0.51
N GLY A 13 5.38 -1.76 1.68
CA GLY A 13 5.59 -0.72 2.69
C GLY A 13 7.03 -0.68 3.21
N LEU A 14 7.63 -1.85 3.46
CA LEU A 14 9.01 -1.94 3.92
C LEU A 14 10.00 -1.49 2.82
N ALA A 15 9.79 -1.93 1.59
CA ALA A 15 10.62 -1.52 0.45
C ALA A 15 10.53 0.00 0.21
N ALA A 16 9.32 0.57 0.23
CA ALA A 16 9.08 2.00 0.12
C ALA A 16 9.75 2.79 1.26
N GLY A 17 9.60 2.35 2.50
CA GLY A 17 10.26 2.96 3.65
C GLY A 17 11.79 2.93 3.55
N LEU A 18 12.35 1.79 3.13
CA LEU A 18 13.79 1.61 2.98
C LEU A 18 14.37 2.51 1.89
N VAL A 19 13.70 2.60 0.74
CA VAL A 19 14.14 3.48 -0.36
C VAL A 19 14.18 4.95 0.09
N ASN A 20 13.13 5.45 0.74
CA ASN A 20 13.14 6.82 1.26
C ASN A 20 14.23 7.02 2.31
N GLY A 21 14.37 6.08 3.26
CA GLY A 21 15.38 6.17 4.32
C GLY A 21 16.81 6.17 3.80
N VAL A 22 17.11 5.32 2.80
CA VAL A 22 18.43 5.25 2.15
C VAL A 22 18.72 6.52 1.35
N LEU A 23 17.75 7.03 0.60
CA LEU A 23 17.91 8.27 -0.17
C LEU A 23 18.17 9.49 0.74
N ILE A 24 17.53 9.54 1.91
CA ILE A 24 17.77 10.62 2.88
C ILE A 24 19.14 10.46 3.56
N ALA A 25 19.47 9.25 4.01
CA ALA A 25 20.70 8.98 4.76
C ALA A 25 21.97 9.12 3.93
N TYR A 26 21.96 8.67 2.66
CA TYR A 26 23.13 8.69 1.79
C TYR A 26 23.10 9.82 0.75
N GLY A 27 21.91 10.30 0.37
CA GLY A 27 21.76 11.29 -0.69
C GLY A 27 21.75 12.75 -0.21
N ASN A 28 21.75 13.03 1.10
CA ASN A 28 21.56 14.37 1.66
C ASN A 28 20.33 15.11 1.06
N MET A 29 19.33 14.36 0.63
CA MET A 29 18.10 14.91 0.07
C MET A 29 17.14 15.30 1.20
N VAL A 30 16.44 16.44 1.04
CA VAL A 30 15.42 16.86 2.01
C VAL A 30 14.31 15.80 2.06
N PRO A 31 13.89 15.33 3.26
CA PRO A 31 12.91 14.25 3.41
C PRO A 31 11.63 14.46 2.62
N PHE A 32 11.19 15.72 2.51
CA PHE A 32 10.02 16.12 1.75
C PHE A 32 10.11 15.77 0.25
N ILE A 33 11.27 15.97 -0.38
CA ILE A 33 11.44 15.71 -1.81
C ILE A 33 11.46 14.20 -2.08
N ALA A 34 12.12 13.43 -1.20
CA ALA A 34 12.16 11.97 -1.32
C ALA A 34 10.75 11.37 -1.24
N THR A 35 9.94 11.80 -0.27
CA THR A 35 8.57 11.30 -0.12
C THR A 35 7.64 11.79 -1.22
N LEU A 36 7.78 13.04 -1.70
CA LEU A 36 7.01 13.51 -2.86
C LEU A 36 7.34 12.72 -4.14
N ALA A 37 8.62 12.44 -4.40
CA ALA A 37 9.06 11.62 -5.52
C ALA A 37 8.52 10.18 -5.40
N MET A 38 8.52 9.63 -4.18
CA MET A 38 7.92 8.34 -3.92
C MET A 38 6.40 8.34 -4.14
N LEU A 39 5.67 9.35 -3.67
CA LEU A 39 4.23 9.46 -3.91
C LEU A 39 3.90 9.56 -5.40
N ALA A 40 4.68 10.33 -6.16
CA ALA A 40 4.51 10.46 -7.60
C ALA A 40 4.76 9.13 -8.33
N SER A 41 5.85 8.43 -7.99
CA SER A 41 6.17 7.12 -8.57
C SER A 41 5.17 6.04 -8.17
N ALA A 42 4.81 5.95 -6.88
CA ALA A 42 3.82 5.00 -6.38
C ALA A 42 2.45 5.22 -7.03
N ARG A 43 2.03 6.47 -7.19
CA ARG A 43 0.78 6.81 -7.91
C ARG A 43 0.86 6.43 -9.39
N GLY A 44 1.99 6.69 -10.05
CA GLY A 44 2.20 6.29 -11.45
C GLY A 44 2.16 4.78 -11.64
N LEU A 45 2.83 4.03 -10.75
CA LEU A 45 2.81 2.57 -10.72
C LEU A 45 1.40 2.04 -10.46
N ALA A 46 0.69 2.62 -9.49
CA ALA A 46 -0.69 2.25 -9.21
C ALA A 46 -1.59 2.46 -10.44
N LEU A 47 -1.46 3.59 -11.13
CA LEU A 47 -2.22 3.86 -12.35
C LEU A 47 -1.88 2.89 -13.49
N GLN A 48 -0.60 2.55 -13.65
CA GLN A 48 -0.15 1.61 -14.68
C GLN A 48 -0.61 0.18 -14.41
N ILE A 49 -0.59 -0.27 -13.15
CA ILE A 49 -1.09 -1.58 -12.73
C ILE A 49 -2.61 -1.66 -12.86
N THR A 50 -3.29 -0.53 -12.65
CA THR A 50 -4.75 -0.44 -12.59
C THR A 50 -5.36 -0.11 -13.96
N ASP A 51 -4.56 0.10 -15.01
CA ASP A 51 -5.00 0.57 -16.35
C ASP A 51 -5.97 1.78 -16.28
N GLY A 52 -5.87 2.58 -15.21
CA GLY A 52 -6.77 3.70 -14.91
C GLY A 52 -8.21 3.32 -14.52
N LYS A 53 -8.53 2.05 -14.28
CA LYS A 53 -9.89 1.57 -13.93
C LYS A 53 -9.96 1.17 -12.47
N THR A 54 -10.94 1.65 -11.70
CA THR A 54 -11.15 1.17 -10.32
C THR A 54 -11.26 -0.36 -10.31
N GLN A 55 -10.22 -1.06 -9.85
CA GLN A 55 -10.19 -2.51 -9.79
C GLN A 55 -11.22 -2.96 -8.75
N ILE A 56 -12.38 -3.44 -9.21
CA ILE A 56 -13.42 -3.99 -8.35
C ILE A 56 -12.84 -5.28 -7.76
N VAL A 57 -12.56 -5.25 -6.45
CA VAL A 57 -12.00 -6.38 -5.71
C VAL A 57 -13.07 -7.45 -5.56
N THR A 58 -13.18 -8.35 -6.53
CA THR A 58 -13.93 -9.61 -6.42
C THR A 58 -13.06 -10.64 -5.69
N VAL A 59 -12.81 -10.43 -4.40
CA VAL A 59 -12.15 -11.43 -3.55
C VAL A 59 -13.03 -11.59 -2.32
N ASP A 60 -13.65 -12.76 -2.17
CA ASP A 60 -14.56 -13.08 -1.06
C ASP A 60 -13.94 -12.81 0.32
N SER A 61 -12.61 -12.89 0.45
CA SER A 61 -11.89 -12.58 1.70
C SER A 61 -11.75 -11.09 2.05
N VAL A 62 -12.12 -10.17 1.14
CA VAL A 62 -12.22 -8.72 1.42
C VAL A 62 -13.69 -8.37 1.72
N LEU A 63 -14.64 -9.11 1.14
CA LEU A 63 -16.05 -9.08 1.57
C LEU A 63 -16.22 -9.61 3.00
N ASP A 64 -15.43 -10.58 3.46
CA ASP A 64 -15.48 -11.13 4.83
C ASP A 64 -14.97 -10.15 5.92
N LEU A 65 -14.13 -9.18 5.54
CA LEU A 65 -13.79 -8.03 6.41
C LEU A 65 -14.87 -6.94 6.40
N GLY A 66 -15.77 -6.95 5.41
CA GLY A 66 -16.91 -6.04 5.28
C GLY A 66 -18.25 -6.66 5.67
N LEU A 67 -18.28 -7.96 5.99
CA LEU A 67 -19.47 -8.66 6.48
C LEU A 67 -19.53 -8.55 8.02
N PRO A 68 -20.70 -8.17 8.57
CA PRO A 68 -20.92 -7.92 10.01
C PRO A 68 -20.63 -9.07 10.99
N ASP A 69 -20.21 -10.26 10.54
CA ASP A 69 -20.08 -11.45 11.39
C ASP A 69 -18.72 -11.60 12.10
N SER A 70 -17.73 -10.73 11.82
CA SER A 70 -16.47 -10.67 12.58
C SER A 70 -16.48 -9.63 13.72
N TYR A 71 -17.62 -8.98 13.96
CA TYR A 71 -17.82 -7.93 14.97
C TYR A 71 -18.00 -8.53 16.39
N ILE A 72 -16.97 -9.20 16.91
CA ILE A 72 -17.05 -9.84 18.24
C ILE A 72 -17.08 -8.81 19.39
N LEU A 73 -16.74 -7.52 19.19
CA LEU A 73 -16.84 -6.54 20.28
C LEU A 73 -16.94 -5.07 19.86
N GLY A 74 -17.82 -4.72 18.91
CA GLY A 74 -18.23 -3.32 18.72
C GLY A 74 -17.16 -2.36 18.17
N ILE A 75 -15.99 -2.86 17.78
CA ILE A 75 -14.87 -2.12 17.19
C ILE A 75 -14.35 -3.02 16.06
N PRO A 76 -14.20 -2.49 14.82
CA PRO A 76 -13.77 -3.27 13.66
C PRO A 76 -12.38 -3.89 13.84
#